data_AF-A0A4V6YFK2-F1
#
_entry.id   AF-A0A4V6YFK2-F1
#
_cell.length_a   1.000
_cell.length_b   1.000
_cell.length_c   1.000
_cell.angle_alpha   90.00
_cell.angle_beta   90.00
_cell.angle_gamma   90.00
#
_symmetry.space_group_name_H-M   'P 1'
#
loop_
_entity.id
_entity.type
_entity.pdbx_description
1 polymer ?
#
loop_
_entity_poly.entity_id
_entity_poly.type
_entity_poly.pdbx_seq_one_letter_code
_entity_poly.pdbx_strand_id
1 'polypeptide(L)'
;MKHTLGVLLVVTMALGACQSRWNPVNWFGDSEEIAVPEGEINPLIPEKSQLVTRPEAVYGGLPVYKVTDVKIEKTAGGAIIRVAGVAAVQGVHTVKLQPPSEGQNTKGVLVYNLLAIHPRPAPGVGTEQSREIHVAHSLTEQQLAGISTIKIVAANNARQVRR
;
A
#
# COMPACT_ATOMS: atom_id res chain seq x y z
N MET A 1 -6.88 65.68 26.77
CA MET A 1 -6.21 65.22 25.53
C MET A 1 -5.52 63.86 25.65
N LYS A 2 -5.02 63.43 26.82
CA LYS A 2 -4.38 62.09 26.96
C LYS A 2 -5.38 60.93 26.89
N HIS A 3 -6.57 61.08 27.48
CA HIS A 3 -7.62 60.05 27.43
C HIS A 3 -8.29 59.92 26.06
N THR A 4 -8.36 61.01 25.28
CA THR A 4 -8.96 61.01 23.94
C THR A 4 -8.09 60.28 22.92
N LEU A 5 -6.76 60.31 23.07
CA LEU A 5 -5.84 59.56 22.20
C LEU A 5 -5.92 58.05 22.45
N GLY A 6 -6.03 57.64 23.72
CA GLY A 6 -6.19 56.23 24.08
C GLY A 6 -7.51 55.63 23.56
N VAL A 7 -8.61 56.38 23.67
CA VAL A 7 -9.92 55.95 23.13
C VAL A 7 -9.87 55.81 21.60
N LEU A 8 -9.22 56.73 20.90
CA LEU A 8 -9.10 56.67 19.45
C LEU A 8 -8.26 55.46 18.98
N LEU A 9 -7.22 55.10 19.72
CA LEU A 9 -6.35 53.95 19.39
C LEU A 9 -7.07 52.62 19.63
N VAL A 10 -7.85 52.50 20.72
CA VAL A 10 -8.65 51.29 20.99
C VAL A 10 -9.76 51.12 19.93
N VAL A 11 -10.42 52.21 19.53
CA VAL A 11 -11.49 52.17 18.52
C VAL A 11 -10.94 51.76 17.14
N THR A 12 -9.79 52.30 16.72
CA THR A 12 -9.20 51.96 15.41
C THR A 12 -8.73 50.50 15.32
N MET A 13 -8.25 49.92 16.42
CA MET A 13 -7.83 48.52 16.48
C MET A 13 -9.03 47.54 16.49
N ALA A 14 -10.16 47.94 17.07
CA ALA A 14 -11.40 47.15 17.07
C ALA A 14 -12.09 47.12 15.69
N LEU A 15 -12.04 48.21 14.91
CA LEU A 15 -12.67 48.26 13.59
C LEU A 15 -11.88 47.48 12.50
N GLY A 16 -10.55 47.37 12.62
CA GLY A 16 -9.71 46.64 11.65
C GLY A 16 -9.88 45.11 11.64
N ALA A 17 -10.47 44.55 12.70
CA ALA A 17 -10.71 43.10 12.82
C ALA A 17 -11.96 42.62 12.07
N CYS A 18 -12.85 43.53 11.63
CA CYS A 18 -14.17 43.19 11.09
C CYS A 18 -14.16 42.72 9.61
N GLN A 19 -13.06 42.92 8.87
CA GLN A 19 -12.91 42.48 7.47
C GLN A 19 -11.66 41.60 7.25
N SER A 20 -11.13 40.98 8.32
CA SER A 20 -9.98 40.08 8.24
C SER A 20 -10.39 38.60 8.15
N ARG A 21 -9.49 37.74 7.65
CA ARG A 21 -9.67 36.27 7.56
C ARG A 21 -9.73 35.55 8.92
N TRP A 22 -9.62 36.32 10.00
CA TRP A 22 -9.79 35.89 11.38
C TRP A 22 -11.11 36.38 11.98
N ASN A 23 -12.01 36.95 11.17
CA ASN A 23 -13.37 37.29 11.57
C ASN A 23 -14.21 36.00 11.61
N PRO A 24 -14.65 35.55 12.80
CA PRO A 24 -15.37 34.28 12.95
C PRO A 24 -16.71 34.24 12.20
N VAL A 25 -17.26 35.40 11.81
CA VAL A 25 -18.53 35.50 11.07
C VAL A 25 -18.40 35.10 9.60
N ASN A 26 -17.18 35.13 9.03
CA ASN A 26 -16.93 34.79 7.61
C ASN A 26 -16.35 33.36 7.42
N TRP A 27 -16.25 32.55 8.48
CA TRP A 27 -15.84 31.15 8.39
C TRP A 27 -16.98 30.20 8.03
N PHE A 28 -18.22 30.68 8.15
CA PHE A 28 -19.43 29.92 7.85
C PHE A 28 -20.11 30.59 6.66
N GLY A 29 -20.00 29.96 5.48
CA GLY A 29 -20.78 30.34 4.31
C GLY A 29 -22.23 29.92 4.46
N ASP A 30 -23.09 30.47 3.61
CA ASP A 30 -24.54 30.24 3.64
C ASP A 30 -24.88 28.75 3.41
N SER A 31 -25.83 28.26 4.20
CA SER A 31 -26.38 26.90 4.10
C SER A 31 -27.42 26.81 2.99
N GLU A 32 -27.35 25.76 2.16
CA GLU A 32 -28.43 25.37 1.25
C GLU A 32 -29.17 24.14 1.80
N GLU A 33 -30.50 24.19 1.76
CA GLU A 33 -31.40 23.23 2.41
C GLU A 33 -31.57 21.95 1.58
N ILE A 34 -31.39 20.79 2.22
CA ILE A 34 -31.68 19.47 1.66
C ILE A 34 -32.61 18.76 2.65
N ALA A 35 -33.74 18.23 2.18
CA ALA A 35 -34.71 17.55 3.04
C ALA A 35 -34.17 16.21 3.58
N VAL A 36 -34.28 16.00 4.90
CA VAL A 36 -33.91 14.74 5.58
C VAL A 36 -35.20 14.07 6.10
N PRO A 37 -35.46 12.79 5.77
CA PRO A 37 -36.69 12.10 6.17
C PRO A 37 -36.77 11.85 7.68
N GLU A 38 -37.97 12.01 8.24
CA GLU A 38 -38.30 11.80 9.65
C GLU A 38 -38.23 10.32 10.04
N GLY A 39 -37.25 10.00 10.89
CA GLY A 39 -37.18 8.75 11.63
C GLY A 39 -36.20 8.94 12.78
N GLU A 40 -36.59 8.54 13.99
CA GLU A 40 -35.75 8.62 15.19
C GLU A 40 -34.58 7.65 15.07
N ILE A 41 -33.51 8.12 14.43
CA ILE A 41 -32.23 7.41 14.36
C ILE A 41 -31.38 7.87 15.55
N ASN A 42 -31.05 6.94 16.46
CA ASN A 42 -29.99 7.17 17.43
C ASN A 42 -28.65 7.17 16.68
N PRO A 43 -28.00 8.31 16.46
CA PRO A 43 -26.81 8.39 15.61
C PRO A 43 -25.57 7.75 16.28
N LEU A 44 -25.67 7.34 17.55
CA LEU A 44 -24.58 6.71 18.30
C LEU A 44 -24.57 5.18 18.19
N ILE A 45 -25.60 4.58 17.59
CA ILE A 45 -25.64 3.13 17.34
C ILE A 45 -25.55 2.93 15.83
N PRO A 46 -24.38 2.57 15.27
CA PRO A 46 -24.29 2.24 13.86
C PRO A 46 -25.15 1.00 13.59
N GLU A 47 -26.29 1.21 12.93
CA GLU A 47 -27.09 0.10 12.41
C GLU A 47 -26.30 -0.59 11.30
N LYS A 48 -25.78 -1.76 11.64
CA LYS A 48 -24.89 -2.60 10.84
C LYS A 48 -23.51 -1.98 10.69
N SER A 49 -22.56 -2.68 11.29
CA SER A 49 -21.14 -2.64 10.98
C SER A 49 -20.93 -2.72 9.48
N GLN A 50 -20.95 -1.56 8.81
CA GLN A 50 -20.34 -1.37 7.51
C GLN A 50 -18.84 -1.23 7.78
N LEU A 51 -18.24 -2.32 8.27
CA LEU A 51 -16.88 -2.64 7.90
C LEU A 51 -16.90 -2.80 6.39
N VAL A 52 -16.86 -1.67 5.68
CA VAL A 52 -16.46 -1.63 4.29
C VAL A 52 -14.99 -2.01 4.33
N THR A 53 -14.73 -3.31 4.40
CA THR A 53 -13.44 -3.89 4.06
C THR A 53 -13.23 -3.47 2.61
N ARG A 54 -12.55 -2.35 2.41
CA ARG A 54 -12.11 -1.92 1.10
C ARG A 54 -11.43 -3.12 0.46
N PRO A 55 -11.96 -3.67 -0.65
CA PRO A 55 -11.37 -4.85 -1.26
C PRO A 55 -9.89 -4.55 -1.53
N GLU A 56 -9.03 -5.48 -1.13
CA GLU A 56 -7.60 -5.33 -1.26
C GLU A 56 -7.29 -5.05 -2.74
N ALA A 57 -6.58 -3.95 -3.01
CA ALA A 57 -6.32 -3.54 -4.39
C ALA A 57 -5.60 -4.67 -5.12
N VAL A 58 -6.19 -5.16 -6.22
CA VAL A 58 -5.62 -6.27 -6.99
C VAL A 58 -4.21 -5.89 -7.42
N TYR A 59 -3.25 -6.68 -6.99
CA TYR A 59 -1.85 -6.42 -7.29
C TYR A 59 -1.58 -6.69 -8.78
N GLY A 60 -1.42 -5.63 -9.57
CA GLY A 60 -1.21 -5.67 -11.02
C GLY A 60 0.25 -5.89 -11.44
N GLY A 61 1.03 -6.65 -10.66
CA GLY A 61 2.42 -6.95 -10.99
C GLY A 61 2.53 -7.91 -12.18
N LEU A 62 3.57 -7.74 -13.00
CA LEU A 62 3.91 -8.63 -14.10
C LEU A 62 5.08 -9.55 -13.70
N PRO A 63 5.19 -10.75 -14.29
CA PRO A 63 6.32 -11.64 -14.05
C PRO A 63 7.67 -10.96 -14.30
N VAL A 64 8.60 -11.19 -13.39
CA VAL A 64 9.99 -10.72 -13.52
C VAL A 64 10.70 -11.53 -14.60
N TYR A 65 11.72 -10.96 -15.26
CA TYR A 65 12.42 -11.59 -16.38
C TYR A 65 13.10 -12.91 -16.00
N LYS A 66 13.95 -12.93 -14.97
CA LYS A 66 14.63 -14.15 -14.50
C LYS A 66 14.86 -14.16 -12.98
N VAL A 67 14.83 -15.33 -12.36
CA VAL A 67 15.31 -15.58 -10.99
C VAL A 67 16.79 -15.94 -11.02
N THR A 68 17.61 -15.23 -10.25
CA THR A 68 19.06 -15.45 -10.14
C THR A 68 19.46 -16.22 -8.90
N ASP A 69 18.75 -16.06 -7.79
CA ASP A 69 19.03 -16.81 -6.56
C ASP A 69 17.77 -17.03 -5.73
N VAL A 70 17.74 -18.15 -4.99
CA VAL A 70 16.67 -18.47 -4.04
C VAL A 70 17.31 -19.12 -2.81
N LYS A 71 17.09 -18.52 -1.65
CA LYS A 71 17.58 -19.02 -0.36
C LYS A 71 16.46 -19.12 0.64
N ILE A 72 16.45 -20.21 1.40
CA ILE A 72 15.51 -20.41 2.50
C ILE A 72 16.28 -20.28 3.81
N GLU A 73 15.81 -19.40 4.68
CA GLU A 73 16.40 -19.19 6.00
C GLU A 73 15.39 -19.55 7.08
N LYS A 74 15.74 -20.49 7.94
CA LYS A 74 14.87 -20.95 9.03
C LYS A 74 14.82 -19.87 10.12
N THR A 75 13.64 -19.63 10.66
CA THR A 75 13.39 -18.73 11.79
C THR A 75 12.66 -19.48 12.90
N ALA A 76 12.59 -18.92 14.10
CA ALA A 76 11.96 -19.58 15.24
C ALA A 76 10.46 -19.92 15.05
N GLY A 77 9.78 -19.26 14.11
CA GLY A 77 8.35 -19.48 13.81
C GLY A 77 8.07 -19.95 12.37
N GLY A 78 9.10 -20.35 11.62
CA GLY A 78 8.93 -20.81 10.24
C GLY A 78 10.18 -20.61 9.38
N ALA A 79 10.02 -19.99 8.21
CA ALA A 79 11.14 -19.70 7.33
C ALA A 79 10.90 -18.43 6.51
N ILE A 80 11.98 -17.78 6.10
CA ILE A 80 11.98 -16.66 5.17
C ILE A 80 12.57 -17.14 3.85
N ILE A 81 11.82 -16.98 2.77
CA ILE A 81 12.31 -17.17 1.42
C ILE A 81 12.91 -15.84 0.97
N ARG A 82 14.21 -15.81 0.67
CA ARG A 82 14.87 -14.69 0.00
C ARG A 82 15.07 -15.04 -1.46
N VAL A 83 14.63 -14.17 -2.36
CA VAL A 83 14.74 -14.36 -3.80
C VAL A 83 15.45 -13.16 -4.39
N ALA A 84 16.47 -13.43 -5.21
CA ALA A 84 17.07 -12.44 -6.10
C ALA A 84 16.65 -12.73 -7.53
N GLY A 85 16.41 -11.67 -8.30
CA GLY A 85 16.06 -11.76 -9.71
C GLY A 85 16.57 -10.57 -10.48
N VAL A 86 16.48 -10.66 -11.79
CA VAL A 86 16.77 -9.56 -12.72
C VAL A 86 15.50 -9.26 -13.48
N ALA A 87 15.10 -7.99 -13.48
CA ALA A 87 13.96 -7.50 -14.21
C ALA A 87 14.26 -7.26 -15.70
N ALA A 88 13.21 -7.14 -16.52
CA ALA A 88 13.38 -6.86 -17.94
C ALA A 88 13.94 -5.45 -18.19
N VAL A 89 13.49 -4.48 -17.41
CA VAL A 89 13.85 -3.04 -17.52
C VAL A 89 14.25 -2.48 -16.15
N GLN A 90 14.86 -1.30 -16.15
CA GLN A 90 15.15 -0.56 -14.91
C GLN A 90 13.87 0.04 -14.32
N GLY A 91 13.90 0.46 -13.05
CA GLY A 91 12.78 1.16 -12.39
C GLY A 91 11.63 0.26 -11.96
N VAL A 92 11.82 -1.06 -12.01
CA VAL A 92 10.86 -2.04 -11.49
C VAL A 92 10.80 -1.95 -9.97
N HIS A 93 9.59 -1.94 -9.41
CA HIS A 93 9.34 -1.73 -7.98
C HIS A 93 8.19 -2.59 -7.47
N THR A 94 7.96 -2.56 -6.16
CA THR A 94 6.91 -3.33 -5.47
C THR A 94 6.93 -4.79 -5.88
N VAL A 95 8.05 -5.47 -5.62
CA VAL A 95 8.22 -6.88 -5.95
C VAL A 95 7.47 -7.74 -4.94
N LYS A 96 6.74 -8.74 -5.41
CA LYS A 96 5.99 -9.67 -4.55
C LYS A 96 6.15 -11.11 -5.03
N LEU A 97 6.15 -12.02 -4.07
CA LEU A 97 5.94 -13.44 -4.32
C LEU A 97 4.45 -13.73 -4.13
N GLN A 98 3.78 -14.17 -5.19
CA GLN A 98 2.36 -14.46 -5.15
C GLN A 98 2.12 -15.94 -5.46
N PRO A 99 1.27 -16.65 -4.68
CA PRO A 99 0.83 -17.98 -5.06
C PRO A 99 0.16 -17.95 -6.44
N PRO A 100 0.29 -19.01 -7.25
CA PRO A 100 -0.41 -19.12 -8.52
C PRO A 100 -1.93 -19.10 -8.31
N SER A 101 -2.67 -18.44 -9.20
CA SER A 101 -4.12 -18.28 -9.11
C SER A 101 -4.89 -19.61 -9.17
N GLU A 102 -4.36 -20.61 -9.86
CA GLU A 102 -4.98 -21.93 -9.98
C GLU A 102 -4.04 -23.02 -9.47
N GLY A 103 -4.52 -23.79 -8.47
CA GLY A 103 -4.28 -25.22 -8.23
C GLY A 103 -2.87 -25.81 -8.22
N GLN A 104 -1.82 -25.02 -8.39
CA GLN A 104 -0.48 -25.52 -8.72
C GLN A 104 0.34 -26.01 -7.52
N ASN A 105 -0.24 -26.00 -6.32
CA ASN A 105 0.37 -26.69 -5.19
C ASN A 105 0.18 -28.20 -5.37
N THR A 106 1.11 -28.80 -6.11
CA THR A 106 1.26 -30.26 -6.17
C THR A 106 1.66 -30.76 -4.79
N LYS A 107 1.27 -31.99 -4.40
CA LYS A 107 1.58 -32.58 -3.09
C LYS A 107 3.05 -32.32 -2.69
N GLY A 108 3.26 -31.49 -1.66
CA GLY A 108 4.57 -31.17 -1.10
C GLY A 108 5.40 -30.10 -1.81
N VAL A 109 4.89 -29.49 -2.88
CA VAL A 109 5.56 -28.41 -3.63
C VAL A 109 4.78 -27.10 -3.47
N LEU A 110 5.42 -26.09 -2.88
CA LEU A 110 4.87 -24.75 -2.75
C LEU A 110 5.41 -23.86 -3.88
N VAL A 111 4.51 -23.38 -4.74
CA VAL A 111 4.87 -22.59 -5.92
C VAL A 111 4.58 -21.11 -5.67
N TYR A 112 5.51 -20.24 -6.03
CA TYR A 112 5.34 -18.79 -6.05
C TYR A 112 5.75 -18.19 -7.39
N ASN A 113 4.98 -17.23 -7.86
CA ASN A 113 5.33 -16.38 -8.99
C ASN A 113 6.04 -15.13 -8.48
N LEU A 114 7.21 -14.84 -9.05
CA LEU A 114 7.95 -13.60 -8.81
C LEU A 114 7.39 -12.50 -9.71
N LEU A 115 6.62 -11.60 -9.12
CA LEU A 115 5.93 -10.52 -9.80
C LEU A 115 6.48 -9.16 -9.36
N ALA A 116 6.44 -8.17 -10.26
CA ALA A 116 6.84 -6.81 -9.96
C ALA A 116 6.11 -5.77 -10.82
N ILE A 117 5.99 -4.54 -10.33
CA ILE A 117 5.39 -3.44 -11.07
C ILE A 117 6.45 -2.84 -11.99
N HIS A 118 6.14 -2.81 -13.28
CA HIS A 118 7.01 -2.26 -14.31
C HIS A 118 6.66 -0.79 -14.57
N PRO A 119 7.67 0.09 -14.70
CA PRO A 119 7.43 1.51 -14.97
C PRO A 119 6.83 1.72 -16.36
N ARG A 120 6.03 2.78 -16.49
CA ARG A 120 5.48 3.25 -17.76
C ARG A 120 5.80 4.75 -17.91
N PRO A 121 6.52 5.17 -18.96
CA PRO A 121 7.09 4.36 -20.04
C PRO A 121 8.23 3.45 -19.54
N ALA A 122 8.50 2.37 -20.28
CA ALA A 122 9.63 1.50 -19.98
C ALA A 122 10.95 2.23 -20.31
N PRO A 123 11.86 2.42 -19.35
CA PRO A 123 13.17 3.00 -19.64
C PRO A 123 14.01 2.02 -20.46
N GLY A 124 15.14 2.50 -20.98
CA GLY A 124 16.12 1.67 -21.67
C GLY A 124 16.63 0.51 -20.82
N VAL A 125 17.13 -0.53 -21.49
CA VAL A 125 17.72 -1.69 -20.82
C VAL A 125 19.15 -1.34 -20.40
N GLY A 126 19.34 -1.11 -19.10
CA GLY A 126 20.67 -0.93 -18.50
C GLY A 126 21.39 -2.25 -18.20
N THR A 127 22.46 -2.17 -17.39
CA THR A 127 23.22 -3.34 -16.93
C THR A 127 22.35 -4.29 -16.09
N GLU A 128 22.74 -5.56 -15.96
CA GLU A 128 22.01 -6.51 -15.10
C GLU A 128 21.94 -6.04 -13.64
N GLN A 129 23.02 -5.46 -13.11
CA GLN A 129 23.08 -4.93 -11.74
C GLN A 129 22.03 -3.84 -11.49
N SER A 130 21.81 -2.96 -12.47
CA SER A 130 20.79 -1.90 -12.35
C SER A 130 19.33 -2.40 -12.40
N ARG A 131 19.13 -3.67 -12.76
CA ARG A 131 17.83 -4.34 -12.87
C ARG A 131 17.70 -5.45 -11.83
N GLU A 132 18.66 -5.57 -10.91
CA GLU A 132 18.61 -6.54 -9.85
C GLU A 132 17.56 -6.15 -8.82
N ILE A 133 16.78 -7.14 -8.41
CA ILE A 133 15.72 -6.98 -7.42
C ILE A 133 15.81 -8.08 -6.38
N HIS A 134 15.45 -7.73 -5.15
CA HIS A 134 15.39 -8.65 -4.04
C HIS A 134 14.00 -8.60 -3.40
N VAL A 135 13.49 -9.77 -3.03
CA VAL A 135 12.25 -9.89 -2.26
C VAL A 135 12.41 -10.95 -1.19
N ALA A 136 11.76 -10.72 -0.05
CA ALA A 136 11.66 -11.68 1.02
C ALA A 136 10.19 -11.97 1.32
N HIS A 137 9.87 -13.24 1.59
CA HIS A 137 8.54 -13.65 2.02
C HIS A 137 8.64 -14.60 3.20
N SER A 138 7.95 -14.25 4.29
CA SER A 138 7.90 -15.07 5.51
C SER A 138 6.78 -16.10 5.41
N LEU A 139 7.12 -17.34 5.76
CA LEU A 139 6.20 -18.45 5.88
C LEU A 139 6.14 -18.93 7.33
N THR A 140 4.94 -19.27 7.77
CA THR A 140 4.72 -19.89 9.08
C THR A 140 5.01 -21.40 9.03
N GLU A 141 5.25 -22.01 10.18
CA GLU A 141 5.38 -23.48 10.26
C GLU A 141 4.17 -24.22 9.69
N GLN A 142 2.96 -23.70 9.93
CA GLN A 142 1.71 -24.25 9.41
C GLN A 142 1.68 -24.27 7.88
N GLN A 143 2.17 -23.21 7.23
CA GLN A 143 2.27 -23.13 5.76
C GLN A 143 3.35 -24.07 5.19
N LEU A 144 4.35 -24.40 6.00
CA LEU A 144 5.44 -25.30 5.63
C LEU A 144 5.16 -26.77 5.97
N ALA A 145 4.07 -27.06 6.67
CA ALA A 145 3.70 -28.42 7.03
C ALA A 145 3.43 -29.26 5.78
N GLY A 146 4.15 -30.37 5.63
CA GLY A 146 4.06 -31.24 4.46
C GLY A 146 4.72 -30.69 3.19
N ILE A 147 5.37 -29.53 3.22
CA ILE A 147 6.10 -28.96 2.08
C ILE A 147 7.58 -29.37 2.13
N SER A 148 8.03 -30.06 1.08
CA SER A 148 9.43 -30.49 0.91
C SER A 148 10.18 -29.64 -0.11
N THR A 149 9.48 -28.95 -1.01
CA THR A 149 10.10 -28.19 -2.10
C THR A 149 9.39 -26.86 -2.30
N ILE A 150 10.17 -25.80 -2.44
CA ILE A 150 9.68 -24.46 -2.78
C ILE A 150 10.16 -24.13 -4.18
N LYS A 151 9.23 -23.78 -5.07
CA LYS A 151 9.51 -23.44 -6.47
C LYS A 151 9.13 -21.99 -6.72
N ILE A 152 10.08 -21.20 -7.21
CA ILE A 152 9.88 -19.80 -7.61
C ILE A 152 9.90 -19.74 -9.14
N VAL A 153 8.85 -19.17 -9.73
CA VAL A 153 8.65 -19.06 -11.17
C VAL A 153 8.75 -17.58 -11.58
N ALA A 154 9.51 -17.32 -12.64
CA ALA A 154 9.61 -16.05 -13.34
C ALA A 154 9.21 -16.25 -14.81
N ALA A 155 9.29 -15.18 -15.61
CA ALA A 155 8.89 -15.20 -17.02
C ALA A 155 9.70 -16.21 -17.86
N ASN A 156 11.03 -16.24 -17.69
CA ASN A 156 11.90 -17.08 -18.53
C ASN A 156 12.51 -18.28 -17.81
N ASN A 157 12.37 -18.37 -16.49
CA ASN A 157 12.91 -19.50 -15.74
C ASN A 157 12.13 -19.77 -14.46
N ALA A 158 12.41 -20.92 -13.86
CA ALA A 158 12.01 -21.24 -12.51
C ALA A 158 13.20 -21.82 -11.74
N ARG A 159 13.27 -21.52 -10.45
CA ARG A 159 14.25 -22.12 -9.52
C ARG A 159 13.51 -22.84 -8.42
N GLN A 160 14.07 -23.93 -7.93
CA GLN A 160 13.51 -24.67 -6.81
C GLN A 160 14.57 -24.96 -5.76
N VAL A 161 14.15 -24.98 -4.51
CA VAL A 161 14.99 -25.35 -3.37
C VAL A 161 14.28 -26.42 -2.56
N ARG A 162 15.04 -27.41 -2.12
CA ARG A 162 14.57 -28.46 -1.20
C ARG A 162 14.97 -28.09 0.22
N ARG A 163 14.05 -28.29 1.16
CA ARG A 163 14.21 -27.96 2.59
C ARG A 163 14.93 -29.07 3.34
#